data_AF-R7ETS7-F1
#
_entry.id   AF-R7ETS7-F1
#
_cell.length_a   1.000
_cell.length_b   1.000
_cell.length_c   1.000
_cell.angle_alpha   90.00
_cell.angle_beta   90.00
_cell.angle_gamma   90.00
#
_symmetry.space_group_name_H-M   'P 1'
#
loop_
_entity.id
_entity.type
_entity.pdbx_description
1 polymer ?
#
loop_
_entity_poly.entity_id
_entity_poly.type
_entity_poly.pdbx_seq_one_letter_code
_entity_poly.pdbx_strand_id
1 'polypeptide(L)'
;MDYKRLAELLFPDVTMTPEELEEKYPPRNLPEGAKVTRFAPSPTGFVHIGGVYQTMVGERLAHQSGGVFYLRIEDTDAIIAEEGEPHVMFAAPATERLRSFLSSYNK
;
A
#
# COMPACT_ATOMS: atom_id res chain seq x y z
N MET A 1 32.35 0.37 -19.42
CA MET A 1 31.94 0.83 -18.07
C MET A 1 31.73 -0.41 -17.23
N ASP A 2 32.39 -0.52 -16.09
CA ASP A 2 32.19 -1.65 -15.19
C ASP A 2 31.01 -1.36 -14.26
N TYR A 3 29.85 -1.92 -14.60
CA TYR A 3 28.61 -1.73 -13.86
C TYR A 3 28.61 -2.43 -12.49
N LYS A 4 29.40 -3.50 -12.32
CA LYS A 4 29.55 -4.17 -11.02
C LYS A 4 30.31 -3.28 -10.06
N ARG A 5 31.44 -2.74 -10.51
CA ARG A 5 32.22 -1.81 -9.69
C ARG A 5 31.44 -0.54 -9.34
N LEU A 6 30.62 -0.05 -10.27
CA LEU A 6 29.74 1.10 -10.02
C LEU A 6 28.64 0.77 -8.99
N ALA A 7 28.01 -0.40 -9.09
CA ALA A 7 27.00 -0.84 -8.14
C ALA A 7 27.56 -0.99 -6.72
N GLU A 8 28.76 -1.59 -6.58
CA GLU A 8 29.46 -1.71 -5.30
C GLU A 8 29.75 -0.35 -4.64
N LEU A 9 30.06 0.67 -5.45
CA LEU A 9 30.33 2.03 -4.95
C LEU A 9 29.05 2.78 -4.56
N LEU A 10 27.97 2.60 -5.33
CA LEU A 10 26.72 3.32 -5.11
C LEU A 10 25.89 2.70 -3.98
N PHE A 11 25.95 1.38 -3.82
CA PHE A 11 25.09 0.61 -2.91
C PHE A 11 25.89 -0.38 -2.08
N PRO A 12 26.85 0.08 -1.25
CA PRO A 12 27.73 -0.80 -0.50
C PRO A 12 26.99 -1.69 0.51
N ASP A 13 25.81 -1.25 0.97
CA ASP A 13 24.99 -1.97 1.96
C ASP A 13 24.03 -2.99 1.32
N VAL A 14 23.91 -3.01 -0.01
CA VAL A 14 23.07 -3.98 -0.72
C VAL A 14 23.85 -5.26 -0.91
N THR A 15 23.65 -6.18 0.05
CA THR A 15 24.35 -7.47 0.10
C THR A 15 23.54 -8.62 -0.46
N MET A 16 22.23 -8.45 -0.61
CA MET A 16 21.34 -9.50 -1.11
C MET A 16 21.45 -9.65 -2.63
N THR A 17 21.48 -10.89 -3.10
CA THR A 17 21.41 -11.18 -4.53
C THR A 17 19.97 -11.06 -5.05
N PRO A 18 19.77 -10.87 -6.37
CA PRO A 18 18.44 -10.88 -6.97
C PRO A 18 17.67 -12.17 -6.67
N GLU A 19 18.35 -13.33 -6.69
CA GLU A 19 17.75 -14.64 -6.42
C GLU A 19 17.24 -14.73 -4.97
N GLU A 20 18.03 -14.22 -4.00
CA GLU A 20 17.62 -14.18 -2.59
C GLU A 20 16.40 -13.26 -2.37
N LEU A 21 16.29 -12.17 -3.14
CA LEU A 21 15.14 -11.28 -3.10
C LEU A 21 13.88 -11.93 -3.70
N GLU A 22 14.03 -12.67 -4.79
CA GLU A 22 12.93 -13.42 -5.42
C GLU A 22 12.41 -14.54 -4.52
N GLU A 23 13.30 -15.23 -3.79
CA GLU A 23 12.90 -16.21 -2.79
C GLU A 23 12.18 -15.56 -1.60
N LYS A 24 12.70 -14.42 -1.11
CA LYS A 24 12.09 -13.67 -0.01
C LYS A 24 10.72 -13.07 -0.38
N TYR A 25 10.53 -12.68 -1.64
CA TYR A 25 9.32 -12.05 -2.13
C TYR A 25 8.80 -12.77 -3.39
N PRO A 26 8.21 -13.97 -3.22
CA PRO A 26 7.77 -14.76 -4.35
C PRO A 26 6.64 -14.06 -5.11
N PRO A 27 6.42 -14.43 -6.39
CA PRO A 27 5.30 -13.95 -7.17
C PRO A 27 3.97 -14.15 -6.43
N ARG A 28 3.09 -13.15 -6.52
CA ARG A 28 1.78 -13.22 -5.86
C ARG A 28 0.95 -14.35 -6.47
N ASN A 29 0.30 -15.14 -5.62
CA ASN A 29 -0.68 -16.12 -6.04
C ASN A 29 -2.01 -15.43 -6.40
N LEU A 30 -2.07 -14.82 -7.58
CA LEU A 30 -3.25 -14.11 -8.10
C LEU A 30 -3.54 -14.54 -9.55
N PRO A 31 -4.81 -14.46 -9.99
CA PRO A 31 -5.17 -14.72 -11.38
C PRO A 31 -4.38 -13.83 -12.35
N GLU A 32 -4.14 -14.32 -13.56
CA GLU A 32 -3.53 -13.51 -14.61
C GLU A 32 -4.40 -12.29 -14.92
N GLY A 33 -3.77 -11.11 -14.97
CA GLY A 33 -4.47 -9.83 -15.17
C GLY A 33 -5.11 -9.23 -13.91
N ALA A 34 -5.06 -9.91 -12.76
CA ALA A 34 -5.53 -9.39 -11.48
C ALA A 34 -4.84 -8.06 -11.11
N LYS A 35 -5.62 -7.07 -10.67
CA LYS A 35 -5.13 -5.74 -10.34
C LYS A 35 -4.88 -5.61 -8.85
N VAL A 36 -3.65 -5.24 -8.50
CA VAL A 36 -3.29 -4.86 -7.14
C VAL A 36 -3.26 -3.35 -7.03
N THR A 37 -4.15 -2.79 -6.24
CA THR A 37 -4.32 -1.35 -6.06
C THR A 37 -4.17 -0.99 -4.58
N ARG A 38 -3.97 0.30 -4.30
CA ARG A 38 -3.91 0.79 -2.93
C ARG A 38 -4.49 2.20 -2.83
N PHE A 39 -5.06 2.52 -1.68
CA PHE A 39 -5.24 3.90 -1.23
C PHE A 39 -4.25 4.16 -0.09
N ALA A 40 -3.46 5.22 -0.21
CA ALA A 40 -2.38 5.51 0.72
C ALA A 40 -2.44 6.96 1.22
N PRO A 41 -3.34 7.28 2.17
CA PRO A 41 -3.44 8.63 2.71
C PRO A 41 -2.30 8.89 3.70
N SER A 42 -1.83 10.15 3.74
CA SER A 42 -1.04 10.65 4.87
C SER A 42 -1.93 10.74 6.13
N PRO A 43 -1.39 10.50 7.33
CA PRO A 43 -2.13 10.61 8.58
C PRO A 43 -2.45 12.06 8.99
N THR A 44 -1.96 13.07 8.27
CA THR A 44 -2.01 14.48 8.71
C THR A 44 -3.36 15.17 8.50
N GLY A 45 -4.46 14.44 8.28
CA GLY A 45 -5.79 15.04 8.14
C GLY A 45 -6.90 14.09 7.68
N PHE A 46 -8.11 14.64 7.59
CA PHE A 46 -9.30 13.91 7.15
C PHE A 46 -9.28 13.64 5.62
N VAL A 47 -9.76 12.46 5.23
CA VAL A 47 -9.96 12.11 3.82
C VAL A 47 -11.08 12.97 3.21
N HIS A 48 -10.75 13.77 2.20
CA HIS A 48 -11.74 14.53 1.43
C HIS A 48 -12.39 13.69 0.31
N ILE A 49 -13.45 14.22 -0.31
CA ILE A 49 -14.25 13.50 -1.33
C ILE A 49 -13.42 12.94 -2.50
N GLY A 50 -12.39 13.68 -2.94
CA GLY A 50 -11.44 13.19 -3.94
C GLY A 50 -10.73 11.88 -3.53
N GLY A 51 -10.31 11.76 -2.27
CA GLY A 51 -9.70 10.53 -1.74
C GLY A 51 -10.70 9.37 -1.64
N VAL A 52 -11.95 9.66 -1.29
CA VAL A 52 -13.03 8.67 -1.30
C VAL A 52 -13.26 8.12 -2.72
N TYR A 53 -13.33 9.01 -3.71
CA TYR A 53 -13.49 8.61 -5.12
C TYR A 53 -12.34 7.72 -5.60
N GLN A 54 -11.09 8.12 -5.33
CA GLN A 54 -9.91 7.32 -5.66
C GLN A 54 -9.94 5.94 -4.99
N THR A 55 -10.33 5.88 -3.72
CA THR A 55 -10.47 4.64 -2.95
C THR A 55 -11.50 3.71 -3.59
N MET A 56 -12.68 4.23 -3.94
CA MET A 56 -13.76 3.45 -4.56
C MET A 56 -13.35 2.90 -5.94
N VAL A 57 -12.69 3.71 -6.77
CA VAL A 57 -12.20 3.26 -8.08
C VAL A 57 -11.14 2.16 -7.91
N GLY A 58 -10.17 2.39 -7.01
CA GLY A 58 -9.10 1.44 -6.74
C GLY A 58 -9.61 0.11 -6.21
N GLU A 59 -10.53 0.15 -5.24
CA GLU A 59 -11.18 -1.03 -4.69
C GLU A 59 -11.94 -1.80 -5.77
N ARG A 60 -12.79 -1.10 -6.52
CA ARG A 60 -13.66 -1.75 -7.50
C ARG A 60 -12.84 -2.44 -8.59
N LEU A 61 -11.76 -1.80 -9.05
CA LEU A 61 -10.86 -2.34 -10.06
C LEU A 61 -10.17 -3.63 -9.58
N ALA A 62 -9.66 -3.63 -8.34
CA ALA A 62 -9.04 -4.83 -7.77
C ALA A 62 -10.07 -5.95 -7.62
N HIS A 63 -11.25 -5.64 -7.08
CA HIS A 63 -12.31 -6.62 -6.88
C HIS A 63 -12.78 -7.25 -8.20
N GLN A 64 -13.07 -6.45 -9.23
CA GLN A 64 -13.54 -6.95 -10.54
C GLN A 64 -12.54 -7.88 -11.23
N SER A 65 -11.25 -7.71 -10.95
CA SER A 65 -10.18 -8.50 -11.57
C SER A 65 -9.73 -9.69 -10.72
N GLY A 66 -10.37 -9.95 -9.56
CA GLY A 66 -9.90 -10.97 -8.61
C GLY A 66 -8.56 -10.63 -7.96
N GLY A 67 -8.20 -9.34 -7.95
CA GLY A 67 -6.99 -8.83 -7.33
C GLY A 67 -7.19 -8.39 -5.89
N VAL A 68 -6.29 -7.52 -5.42
CA VAL A 68 -6.21 -7.11 -4.00
C VAL A 68 -6.15 -5.59 -3.89
N PHE A 69 -6.98 -5.05 -3.00
CA PHE A 69 -6.94 -3.64 -2.64
C PHE A 69 -6.32 -3.48 -1.23
N TYR A 70 -5.34 -2.60 -1.10
CA TYR A 70 -4.70 -2.28 0.18
C TYR A 70 -5.06 -0.87 0.67
N LEU A 71 -5.35 -0.75 1.96
CA LEU A 71 -5.30 0.53 2.66
C LEU A 71 -3.96 0.65 3.38
N ARG A 72 -3.17 1.67 3.05
CA ARG A 72 -1.84 1.90 3.67
C ARG A 72 -1.74 3.32 4.19
N ILE A 73 -1.81 3.52 5.49
CA ILE A 73 -1.50 4.82 6.07
C ILE A 73 -0.01 5.11 5.86
N GLU A 74 0.33 6.19 5.17
CA GLU A 74 1.71 6.61 4.92
C GLU A 74 2.21 7.46 6.08
N ASP A 75 2.55 6.78 7.18
CA ASP A 75 3.12 7.38 8.39
C ASP A 75 4.67 7.41 8.30
N THR A 76 5.20 8.14 7.32
CA THR A 76 6.65 8.36 7.17
C THR A 76 7.11 9.70 7.74
N ASP A 77 6.18 10.51 8.24
CA ASP A 77 6.46 11.85 8.76
C ASP A 77 6.86 11.74 10.24
N ALA A 78 8.16 11.62 10.50
CA ALA A 78 8.75 11.54 11.83
C ALA A 78 8.70 12.87 12.65
N ILE A 79 7.71 13.73 12.41
CA ILE A 79 7.56 15.02 13.09
C ILE A 79 6.20 15.06 13.81
N ILE A 80 6.19 14.48 15.02
CA ILE A 80 5.32 14.69 16.20
C ILE A 80 3.89 15.19 15.87
N ALA A 81 2.88 14.32 15.76
CA ALA A 81 2.16 13.63 16.84
C ALA A 81 1.42 14.58 17.81
N GLU A 82 0.24 15.08 17.40
CA GLU A 82 -0.88 15.24 18.35
C GLU A 82 -1.82 14.04 18.17
N GLU A 83 -2.22 13.49 19.31
CA GLU A 83 -2.99 12.27 19.57
C GLU A 83 -3.99 11.87 18.46
N GLY A 84 -3.61 10.85 17.68
CA GLY A 84 -4.50 10.20 16.72
C GLY A 84 -4.19 8.71 16.63
N GLU A 85 -5.17 7.90 17.02
CA GLU A 85 -5.17 6.43 17.12
C GLU A 85 -4.35 5.67 16.05
N PRO A 86 -3.65 4.58 16.41
CA PRO A 86 -2.85 3.79 15.47
C PRO A 86 -3.76 3.00 14.52
N HIS A 87 -3.94 3.50 13.29
CA HIS A 87 -4.88 2.92 12.34
C HIS A 87 -4.24 1.89 11.39
N VAL A 88 -4.07 0.70 11.97
CA VAL A 88 -4.23 -0.67 11.45
C VAL A 88 -4.05 -0.98 9.95
N MET A 89 -3.10 -1.89 9.67
CA MET A 89 -3.04 -2.71 8.46
C MET A 89 -4.18 -3.74 8.44
N PHE A 90 -5.15 -3.58 7.54
CA PHE A 90 -6.23 -4.55 7.33
C PHE A 90 -6.20 -5.10 5.89
N ALA A 91 -5.92 -6.39 5.74
CA ALA A 91 -6.28 -7.17 4.56
C ALA A 91 -7.62 -7.87 4.85
N ALA A 92 -8.71 -7.44 4.20
CA ALA A 92 -10.03 -8.06 4.33
C ALA A 92 -10.86 -7.89 3.04
N PRO A 93 -11.89 -8.73 2.81
CA PRO A 93 -12.79 -8.61 1.66
C PRO A 93 -13.45 -7.23 1.61
N ALA A 94 -13.43 -6.64 0.42
CA ALA A 94 -13.51 -5.20 0.23
C ALA A 94 -14.87 -4.53 0.50
N THR A 95 -15.96 -5.31 0.63
CA THR A 95 -17.33 -4.79 0.66
C THR A 95 -17.83 -4.37 2.05
N GLU A 96 -17.32 -4.98 3.12
CA GLU A 96 -17.95 -4.85 4.45
C GLU A 96 -17.31 -3.74 5.31
N ARG A 97 -16.01 -3.50 5.15
CA ARG A 97 -15.25 -2.58 6.03
C ARG A 97 -15.10 -1.16 5.48
N LEU A 98 -15.19 -0.98 4.16
CA LEU A 98 -15.29 0.35 3.53
C LEU A 98 -16.52 1.11 4.05
N ARG A 99 -17.63 0.41 4.30
CA ARG A 99 -18.81 1.00 4.95
C ARG A 99 -18.52 1.48 6.37
N SER A 100 -17.77 0.71 7.16
CA SER A 100 -17.40 1.10 8.53
C SER A 100 -16.46 2.30 8.54
N PHE A 101 -15.47 2.34 7.65
CA PHE A 101 -14.55 3.48 7.52
C PHE A 101 -15.26 4.73 6.99
N LEU A 102 -16.16 4.62 6.02
CA LEU A 102 -16.92 5.77 5.53
C LEU A 102 -17.97 6.26 6.55
N SER A 103 -18.53 5.36 7.37
CA SER A 103 -19.50 5.72 8.41
C SER A 103 -18.88 6.52 9.56
N SER A 104 -17.59 6.40 9.83
CA SER A 104 -16.91 7.20 10.85
C SER A 104 -16.63 8.64 10.41
N TYR A 105 -16.82 8.97 9.13
CA TYR A 105 -16.61 10.30 8.55
C TYR A 105 -17.88 11.14 8.39
N ASN A 106 -19.05 10.61 8.79
CA ASN A 106 -20.34 11.26 8.63
C ASN A 106 -20.94 11.75 9.98
N LYS A 107 -20.08 12.09 10.95
CA LYS A 107 -20.45 12.71 12.23
C LYS A 107 -19.90 14.12 12.32
#